data_AF-A0A7W8J4D8-F1
#
_entry.id   AF-A0A7W8J4D8-F1
#
_cell.length_a   1.000
_cell.length_b   1.000
_cell.length_c   1.000
_cell.angle_alpha   90.00
_cell.angle_beta   90.00
_cell.angle_gamma   90.00
#
_symmetry.space_group_name_H-M   'P 1'
#
loop_
_entity.id
_entity.type
_entity.pdbx_description
1 polymer ?
#
loop_
_entity_poly.entity_id
_entity_poly.type
_entity_poly.pdbx_seq_one_letter_code
_entity_poly.pdbx_strand_id
1 'polypeptide(L)'
;MTVSDSHIKFPLNLVRKAHERRFCLVLSNDLICQKSDIILMAPMTSDTTFKSMSQLEFAPSVSNGLLRNSRVLLDQIQPMKKSEILEKMGRLSLTEWELVMTQIVWNFDRA
;
A
#
# COMPACT_ATOMS: atom_id res chain seq x y z
N MET A 1 26.29 -20.27 3.71
CA MET A 1 26.45 -19.63 2.38
C MET A 1 26.10 -18.16 2.52
N THR A 2 27.10 -17.29 2.59
CA THR A 2 26.89 -15.83 2.59
C THR A 2 26.89 -15.36 1.14
N VAL A 3 25.71 -14.94 0.66
CA VAL A 3 25.60 -14.32 -0.68
C VAL A 3 26.19 -12.92 -0.55
N SER A 4 27.30 -12.65 -1.24
CA SER A 4 27.87 -11.31 -1.36
C SER A 4 26.88 -10.38 -2.06
N ASP A 5 26.60 -9.22 -1.48
CA ASP A 5 25.66 -8.20 -1.99
C ASP A 5 25.95 -7.80 -3.45
N SER A 6 27.20 -7.93 -3.88
CA SER A 6 27.65 -7.71 -5.28
C SER A 6 26.97 -8.62 -6.31
N HIS A 7 26.30 -9.70 -5.89
CA HIS A 7 25.59 -10.63 -6.75
C HIS A 7 24.07 -10.36 -6.81
N ILE A 8 23.55 -9.45 -5.98
CA ILE A 8 22.14 -9.08 -6.00
C ILE A 8 21.90 -8.13 -7.17
N LYS A 9 21.58 -8.70 -8.33
CA LYS A 9 21.11 -7.94 -9.48
C LYS A 9 19.63 -7.64 -9.29
N PHE A 10 19.31 -6.44 -8.82
CA PHE A 10 17.93 -5.94 -8.96
C PHE A 10 17.60 -5.91 -10.44
N PRO A 11 16.47 -6.49 -10.89
CA PRO A 11 16.04 -6.33 -12.26
C PRO A 11 15.77 -4.83 -12.50
N LEU A 12 16.74 -4.15 -13.11
CA LEU A 12 16.70 -2.72 -13.43
C LEU A 12 15.49 -2.38 -14.32
N ASN A 13 14.97 -3.39 -15.05
CA ASN A 13 13.79 -3.32 -15.88
C ASN A 13 12.80 -4.44 -15.50
N LEU A 14 12.17 -4.34 -14.32
CA LEU A 14 10.90 -5.03 -14.11
C LEU A 14 9.89 -4.39 -15.07
N VAL A 15 9.66 -5.04 -16.21
CA VAL A 15 8.46 -4.79 -17.01
C VAL A 15 7.29 -5.26 -16.16
N ARG A 16 6.84 -4.40 -15.23
CA ARG A 16 5.61 -4.62 -14.48
C ARG A 16 4.50 -4.67 -15.53
N LYS A 17 3.95 -5.87 -15.75
CA LYS A 17 2.67 -5.98 -16.44
C LYS A 17 1.68 -5.17 -15.62
N ALA A 18 0.94 -4.28 -16.26
CA ALA A 18 -0.16 -3.59 -15.60
C ALA A 18 -1.07 -4.68 -15.01
N HIS A 19 -1.10 -4.77 -13.69
CA HIS A 19 -2.07 -5.60 -12.99
C HIS A 19 -3.46 -5.00 -13.23
N GLU A 20 -4.51 -5.78 -12.98
CA GLU A 20 -5.86 -5.24 -12.88
C GLU A 20 -5.86 -4.00 -11.99
N ARG A 21 -6.65 -2.98 -12.37
CA ARG A 21 -6.76 -1.75 -11.60
C ARG A 21 -7.16 -2.09 -10.17
N ARG A 22 -6.36 -1.65 -9.21
CA ARG A 22 -6.58 -1.88 -7.79
C ARG A 22 -6.62 -0.56 -7.04
N PHE A 23 -7.46 -0.52 -6.02
CA PHE A 23 -7.37 0.53 -5.01
C PHE A 23 -6.05 0.36 -4.25
N CYS A 24 -5.44 1.49 -3.94
CA CYS A 24 -4.20 1.56 -3.17
C CYS A 24 -4.36 2.64 -2.10
N LEU A 25 -3.82 2.36 -0.91
CA LEU A 25 -3.69 3.36 0.13
C LEU A 25 -2.33 4.05 -0.01
N VAL A 26 -2.33 5.37 -0.14
CA VAL A 26 -1.10 6.18 -0.12
C VAL A 26 -0.64 6.34 1.33
N LEU A 27 0.62 5.99 1.60
CA LEU A 27 1.24 6.05 2.93
C LEU A 27 2.25 7.19 3.07
N SER A 28 2.70 7.76 1.95
CA SER A 28 3.60 8.91 1.97
C SER A 28 2.92 10.16 2.54
N ASN A 29 3.66 10.89 3.37
CA ASN A 29 3.21 12.19 3.86
C ASN A 29 3.16 13.24 2.73
N ASP A 30 2.49 14.37 3.00
CA ASP A 30 2.28 15.43 2.02
C ASP A 30 3.59 15.98 1.44
N LEU A 31 4.64 16.10 2.25
CA LEU A 31 5.93 16.60 1.81
C LEU A 31 6.57 15.69 0.74
N ILE A 32 6.55 14.38 0.96
CA ILE A 32 7.04 13.38 0.00
C ILE A 32 6.14 13.37 -1.24
N CYS A 33 4.82 13.41 -1.04
CA CYS A 33 3.85 13.49 -2.11
C CYS A 33 3.99 14.76 -2.97
N GLN A 34 4.61 15.84 -2.47
CA GLN A 34 4.91 17.02 -3.26
C GLN A 34 6.26 16.91 -3.97
N LYS A 35 7.30 16.43 -3.28
CA LYS A 35 8.69 16.55 -3.75
C LYS A 35 9.23 15.35 -4.52
N SER A 36 8.67 14.16 -4.35
CA SER A 36 9.20 12.91 -4.92
C SER A 36 8.28 12.35 -5.98
N ASP A 37 8.79 11.90 -7.13
CA ASP A 37 7.98 11.18 -8.13
C ASP A 37 7.62 9.76 -7.71
N ILE A 38 8.24 9.28 -6.62
CA ILE A 38 7.99 7.97 -6.02
C ILE A 38 7.28 8.16 -4.69
N ILE A 39 6.19 7.43 -4.49
CA ILE A 39 5.44 7.40 -3.22
C ILE A 39 5.30 5.97 -2.71
N LEU A 40 5.08 5.83 -1.41
CA LEU A 40 4.77 4.56 -0.76
C LEU A 40 3.27 4.32 -0.82
N MET A 41 2.89 3.12 -1.27
CA MET A 41 1.51 2.68 -1.30
C MET A 41 1.37 1.25 -0.76
N ALA A 42 0.23 0.96 -0.15
CA ALA A 42 -0.20 -0.40 0.15
C ALA A 42 -1.39 -0.78 -0.74
N PRO A 43 -1.34 -1.92 -1.45
CA PRO A 43 -2.45 -2.36 -2.28
C PRO A 43 -3.65 -2.76 -1.43
N MET A 44 -4.85 -2.63 -2.00
CA MET A 44 -6.09 -3.10 -1.40
C MET A 44 -6.69 -4.26 -2.18
N THR A 45 -7.42 -5.13 -1.47
CA THR A 45 -8.17 -6.24 -2.05
C THR A 45 -9.57 -6.30 -1.48
N SER A 46 -10.53 -6.75 -2.28
CA SER A 46 -11.87 -7.13 -1.77
C SER A 46 -12.00 -8.64 -1.57
N ASP A 47 -10.95 -9.40 -1.89
CA ASP A 47 -10.89 -10.83 -1.58
C ASP A 47 -10.76 -11.02 -0.07
N THR A 48 -11.70 -11.77 0.50
CA THR A 48 -11.79 -12.00 1.94
C THR A 48 -11.24 -13.36 2.36
N THR A 49 -10.86 -14.22 1.40
CA THR A 49 -10.52 -15.63 1.63
C THR A 49 -9.32 -15.85 2.56
N PHE A 50 -8.33 -14.94 2.54
CA PHE A 50 -7.17 -15.01 3.43
C PHE A 50 -6.99 -13.73 4.22
N LYS A 51 -7.03 -13.84 5.55
CA LYS A 51 -6.77 -12.73 6.47
C LYS A 51 -5.38 -12.91 7.09
N SER A 52 -4.44 -12.08 6.68
CA SER A 52 -3.17 -11.90 7.41
C SER A 52 -3.36 -10.93 8.56
N MET A 53 -2.55 -11.08 9.61
CA MET A 53 -2.46 -10.12 10.72
C MET A 53 -1.98 -8.73 10.27
N SER A 54 -1.35 -8.64 9.10
CA SER A 54 -0.93 -7.39 8.47
C SER A 54 -2.05 -6.64 7.77
N GLN A 55 -3.26 -7.19 7.73
CA GLN A 55 -4.37 -6.61 6.97
C GLN A 55 -5.33 -5.85 7.87
N LEU A 56 -5.71 -4.66 7.42
CA LEU A 56 -6.75 -3.85 8.06
C LEU A 56 -7.96 -3.74 7.13
N GLU A 57 -9.15 -3.98 7.68
CA GLU A 57 -10.40 -3.98 6.92
C GLU A 57 -11.09 -2.60 6.99
N PHE A 58 -11.61 -2.16 5.86
CA PHE A 58 -12.39 -0.94 5.69
C PHE A 58 -13.75 -1.27 5.10
N ALA A 59 -14.80 -0.78 5.77
CA ALA A 59 -16.14 -0.76 5.21
C ALA A 59 -16.25 0.35 4.14
N PRO A 60 -17.11 0.18 3.12
CA PRO A 60 -17.34 1.20 2.12
C PRO A 60 -17.96 2.45 2.75
N SER A 61 -17.45 3.62 2.36
CA SER A 61 -18.02 4.90 2.77
C SER A 61 -17.90 5.92 1.65
N VAL A 62 -18.76 6.95 1.69
CA VAL A 62 -18.71 8.06 0.75
C VAL A 62 -17.36 8.78 0.81
N SER A 63 -16.73 8.86 1.99
CA SER A 63 -15.45 9.54 2.16
C SER A 63 -14.28 8.73 1.62
N ASN A 64 -14.25 7.42 1.82
CA ASN A 64 -13.14 6.57 1.40
C ASN A 64 -13.24 6.09 -0.06
N GLY A 65 -14.42 6.22 -0.68
CA GLY A 65 -14.64 5.92 -2.10
C GLY A 65 -14.66 4.42 -2.42
N LEU A 66 -14.68 3.56 -1.40
CA LEU A 66 -14.78 2.11 -1.58
C LEU A 66 -16.23 1.71 -1.85
N LEU A 67 -16.43 0.73 -2.74
CA LEU A 67 -17.76 0.23 -3.12
C LEU A 67 -18.17 -1.04 -2.37
N ARG A 68 -17.23 -1.65 -1.64
CA ARG A 68 -17.42 -2.89 -0.88
C ARG A 68 -16.35 -2.98 0.20
N ASN A 69 -16.56 -3.88 1.16
CA ASN A 69 -15.56 -4.19 2.17
C ASN A 69 -14.24 -4.55 1.48
N SER A 70 -13.18 -3.87 1.91
CA SER A 70 -11.85 -4.03 1.32
C SER A 70 -10.82 -4.08 2.43
N ARG A 71 -9.71 -4.75 2.17
CA ARG A 71 -8.58 -4.85 3.09
C ARG A 71 -7.36 -4.19 2.48
N VAL A 72 -6.65 -3.41 3.28
CA VAL A 72 -5.30 -2.95 2.91
C VAL A 72 -4.28 -4.03 3.29
N LEU A 73 -3.35 -4.31 2.39
CA LEU A 73 -2.31 -5.33 2.56
C LEU A 73 -1.00 -4.67 3.01
N LEU A 74 -0.81 -4.48 4.32
CA LEU A 74 0.34 -3.73 4.84
C LEU A 74 1.67 -4.51 4.78
N ASP A 75 1.61 -5.83 4.56
CA ASP A 75 2.75 -6.68 4.21
C ASP A 75 3.23 -6.50 2.77
N GLN A 76 2.47 -5.77 1.95
CA GLN A 76 2.77 -5.54 0.53
C GLN A 76 2.99 -4.06 0.22
N ILE A 77 3.46 -3.29 1.22
CA ILE A 77 3.87 -1.90 1.01
C ILE A 77 4.98 -1.85 -0.03
N GLN A 78 4.80 -0.99 -1.03
CA GLN A 78 5.75 -0.85 -2.13
C GLN A 78 5.89 0.60 -2.58
N PRO A 79 7.09 0.99 -3.05
CA PRO A 79 7.26 2.23 -3.79
C PRO A 79 6.58 2.13 -5.16
N MET A 80 5.98 3.23 -5.59
CA MET A 80 5.26 3.35 -6.86
C MET A 80 5.53 4.72 -7.47
N LYS A 81 5.60 4.81 -8.80
CA LYS A 81 5.70 6.10 -9.48
C LYS A 81 4.33 6.78 -9.47
N LYS A 82 4.29 8.09 -9.22
CA LYS A 82 3.05 8.88 -9.29
C LYS A 82 2.37 8.79 -10.65
N SER A 83 3.15 8.65 -11.72
CA SER A 83 2.64 8.48 -13.09
C SER A 83 1.80 7.20 -13.28
N GLU A 84 1.88 6.23 -12.36
CA GLU A 84 1.10 5.00 -12.40
C GLU A 84 -0.24 5.13 -11.63
N ILE A 85 -0.48 6.27 -10.98
CA ILE A 85 -1.71 6.56 -10.25
C ILE A 85 -2.72 7.18 -11.21
N LEU A 86 -3.90 6.60 -11.28
CA LEU A 86 -4.95 7.05 -12.18
C LEU A 86 -5.70 8.26 -11.60
N GLU A 87 -6.27 8.09 -10.42
CA GLU A 87 -7.12 9.10 -9.79
C GLU A 87 -7.19 8.91 -8.28
N LYS A 88 -7.64 9.95 -7.57
CA LYS A 88 -7.94 9.88 -6.15
C LYS A 88 -9.40 9.48 -5.97
N MET A 89 -9.62 8.33 -5.34
CA MET A 89 -10.96 7.78 -5.11
C MET A 89 -11.61 8.30 -3.82
N GLY A 90 -10.82 8.66 -2.81
CA GLY A 90 -11.34 9.09 -1.53
C GLY A 90 -10.24 9.48 -0.54
N ARG A 91 -10.61 9.57 0.73
CA ARG A 91 -9.72 9.86 1.86
C ARG A 91 -10.19 9.07 3.08
N LEU A 92 -9.23 8.52 3.82
CA LEU A 92 -9.49 8.02 5.15
C LEU A 92 -9.75 9.17 6.12
N SER A 93 -10.69 8.97 7.04
CA SER A 93 -10.83 9.79 8.24
C SER A 93 -9.58 9.70 9.12
N LEU A 94 -9.44 10.64 10.06
CA LEU A 94 -8.32 10.63 11.00
C LEU A 94 -8.28 9.32 11.82
N THR A 95 -9.43 8.85 12.29
CA THR A 95 -9.54 7.59 13.06
C THR A 95 -9.14 6.37 12.23
N GLU A 96 -9.58 6.29 10.97
CA GLU A 96 -9.15 5.24 10.05
C GLU A 96 -7.63 5.29 9.82
N TRP A 97 -7.05 6.49 9.70
CA TRP A 97 -5.61 6.67 9.54
C TRP A 97 -4.82 6.26 10.78
N GLU A 98 -5.29 6.59 11.98
CA GLU A 98 -4.68 6.16 13.25
C GLU A 98 -4.65 4.62 13.39
N LEU A 99 -5.70 3.94 12.94
CA LEU A 99 -5.73 2.47 12.88
C LEU A 99 -4.68 1.92 11.91
N VAL A 100 -4.51 2.53 10.74
CA VAL A 100 -3.45 2.16 9.78
C VAL A 100 -2.08 2.29 10.42
N MET A 101 -1.80 3.43 11.07
CA MET A 101 -0.51 3.68 11.69
C MET A 101 -0.22 2.71 12.84
N THR A 102 -1.22 2.44 13.68
CA THR A 102 -1.13 1.44 14.75
C THR A 102 -0.79 0.06 14.19
N GLN A 103 -1.50 -0.35 13.13
CA GLN A 103 -1.29 -1.65 12.50
C GLN A 103 0.08 -1.74 11.81
N ILE A 104 0.55 -0.65 11.20
CA ILE A 104 1.90 -0.55 10.61
C ILE A 104 2.95 -0.79 11.71
N VAL A 105 2.92 -0.01 12.79
CA VAL A 105 3.90 -0.12 13.90
C VAL A 105 3.90 -1.53 14.46
N TRP A 106 2.73 -2.11 14.69
CA TRP A 106 2.63 -3.47 15.23
C TRP A 106 3.24 -4.52 14.29
N ASN A 107 3.16 -4.35 12.97
CA ASN A 107 3.72 -5.35 12.04
C ASN A 107 5.22 -5.16 11.78
N PHE A 108 5.76 -3.95 11.95
CA PHE A 108 7.19 -3.69 11.72
C PHE A 108 8.10 -4.32 12.79
N ASP A 109 7.62 -4.45 14.03
CA ASP A 109 8.42 -4.90 15.19
C ASP A 109 8.03 -6.30 15.70
N ARG A 110 7.54 -7.16 14.81
CA ARG A 110 7.07 -8.53 15.17
C ARG A 110 8.19 -9.59 15.25
N ALA A 111 9.45 -9.17 15.31
CA ALA A 111 10.61 -10.05 15.36
C ALA A 111 10.89 -10.58 16.77
#